data_AF-A0A7S3KKA2-F1
#
_entry.id   AF-A0A7S3KKA2-F1
#
_cell.length_a   1.000
_cell.length_b   1.000
_cell.length_c   1.000
_cell.angle_alpha   90.00
_cell.angle_beta   90.00
_cell.angle_gamma   90.00
#
_symmetry.space_group_name_H-M   'P 1'
#
loop_
_entity.id
_entity.type
_entity.pdbx_description
1 polymer ?
#
loop_
_entity_poly.entity_id
_entity_poly.type
_entity_poly.pdbx_seq_one_letter_code
_entity_poly.pdbx_strand_id
1 'polypeptide(L)'
;TEIGHGSDVQGLETEAIYDEATEEFIINSPSIKAYKFWPGDLGKMANHAVVFAKLIIKGEAYGINGFLIRIRNSETHSPLKGVEIGDIGPKYGHACKDN
;
A
#
# COMPACT_ATOMS: atom_id res chain seq x y z
N THR A 1 -3.90 7.10 1.18
CA THR A 1 -3.97 7.43 2.61
C THR A 1 -3.23 6.38 3.40
N GLU A 2 -2.54 6.83 4.44
CA GLU A 2 -1.91 6.01 5.48
C GLU A 2 -2.54 6.31 6.83
N ILE A 3 -2.28 5.49 7.85
CA ILE A 3 -2.71 5.78 9.23
C ILE A 3 -2.18 7.16 9.68
N GLY A 4 -0.91 7.46 9.37
CA GLY A 4 -0.25 8.71 9.76
C GLY A 4 -0.61 9.91 8.90
N HIS A 5 -0.99 9.69 7.63
CA HIS A 5 -1.05 10.75 6.63
C HIS A 5 -2.25 10.61 5.70
N GLY A 6 -3.16 11.59 5.76
CA GLY A 6 -4.30 11.73 4.85
C GLY A 6 -4.16 12.94 3.94
N SER A 7 -4.16 14.14 4.53
CA SER A 7 -4.06 15.40 3.79
C SER A 7 -2.63 15.72 3.35
N ASP A 8 -1.64 15.44 4.19
CA ASP A 8 -0.22 15.63 3.86
C ASP A 8 0.31 14.46 3.04
N VAL A 9 0.09 14.52 1.72
CA VAL A 9 0.56 13.47 0.80
C VAL A 9 2.09 13.44 0.72
N GLN A 10 2.77 14.58 0.89
CA GLN A 10 4.24 14.61 0.85
C GLN A 10 4.85 13.90 2.08
N GLY A 11 4.11 13.87 3.19
CA GLY A 11 4.48 13.18 4.42
C GLY A 11 4.39 11.66 4.39
N LEU A 12 3.84 11.03 3.34
CA LEU A 12 3.68 9.57 3.27
C LEU A 12 5.01 8.82 3.54
N GLU A 13 4.89 7.76 4.33
CA GLU A 13 6.01 6.99 4.86
C GLU A 13 6.27 5.69 4.09
N THR A 14 5.32 5.18 3.30
CA THR A 14 5.56 4.00 2.45
C THR A 14 6.67 4.28 1.44
N GLU A 15 7.60 3.34 1.30
CA GLU A 15 8.77 3.45 0.43
C GLU A 15 8.63 2.53 -0.78
N ALA A 16 9.13 2.98 -1.93
CA ALA A 16 9.35 2.18 -3.12
C ALA A 16 10.81 2.29 -3.52
N ILE A 17 11.60 1.31 -3.09
CA ILE A 17 13.06 1.29 -3.26
C ILE A 17 13.40 0.52 -4.52
N TYR A 18 14.10 1.16 -5.46
CA TYR A 18 14.55 0.49 -6.69
C TYR A 18 15.77 -0.38 -6.41
N ASP A 19 15.68 -1.67 -6.76
CA ASP A 19 16.78 -2.63 -6.73
C ASP A 19 17.35 -2.82 -8.15
N GLU A 20 18.57 -2.33 -8.37
CA GLU A 20 19.25 -2.44 -9.68
C GLU A 20 19.63 -3.87 -10.04
N ALA A 21 19.75 -4.79 -9.07
CA ALA A 21 20.15 -6.16 -9.34
C ALA A 21 19.01 -7.01 -9.91
N THR A 22 17.78 -6.74 -9.48
CA THR A 22 16.58 -7.45 -9.95
C THR A 22 15.72 -6.63 -10.91
N GLU A 23 16.00 -5.34 -11.07
CA GLU A 23 15.19 -4.38 -11.82
C GLU A 23 13.75 -4.26 -11.27
N GLU A 24 13.60 -4.41 -9.95
CA GLU A 24 12.32 -4.40 -9.25
C GLU A 24 12.21 -3.24 -8.25
N PHE A 25 10.98 -2.96 -7.80
CA PHE A 25 10.71 -2.06 -6.69
C PHE A 25 10.33 -2.85 -5.44
N ILE A 26 11.03 -2.61 -4.35
CA ILE A 26 10.69 -3.12 -3.02
C ILE A 26 9.73 -2.12 -2.37
N ILE A 27 8.48 -2.54 -2.18
CA ILE A 27 7.47 -1.74 -1.48
C ILE A 27 7.51 -2.09 0.01
N ASN A 28 7.75 -1.08 0.84
CA ASN A 28 7.94 -1.26 2.28
C ASN A 28 7.10 -0.26 3.09
N SER A 29 6.45 -0.77 4.15
CA SER A 29 5.81 0.05 5.18
C SER A 29 6.67 0.02 6.44
N PRO A 30 7.53 1.03 6.68
CA PRO A 30 8.55 0.98 7.73
C PRO A 30 7.99 1.09 9.16
N SER A 31 6.73 1.52 9.29
CA SER A 31 6.06 1.72 10.59
C SER A 31 4.56 1.43 10.46
N ILE A 32 3.89 1.24 11.60
CA ILE A 32 2.42 1.13 11.63
C ILE A 32 1.75 2.39 11.05
N LYS A 33 2.36 3.58 11.22
CA LYS A 33 1.81 4.81 10.65
C LYS A 33 1.79 4.79 9.13
N ALA A 34 2.72 4.06 8.51
CA ALA A 34 2.83 3.90 7.06
C ALA A 34 1.82 2.89 6.47
N TYR A 35 1.05 2.19 7.30
CA TYR A 35 0.06 1.23 6.80
C TYR A 35 -0.99 1.96 5.98
N LYS A 36 -1.30 1.45 4.79
CA LYS A 36 -2.39 1.99 3.97
C LYS A 36 -3.71 1.80 4.71
N PHE A 37 -4.48 2.88 4.81
CA PHE A 37 -5.67 2.92 5.66
C PHE A 37 -6.77 3.73 4.98
N TRP A 38 -7.98 3.16 4.90
CA TRP A 38 -9.16 3.63 4.15
C TRP A 38 -9.35 3.30 2.66
N PRO A 39 -8.37 2.79 1.86
CA PRO A 39 -8.69 2.43 0.48
C PRO A 39 -9.87 1.46 0.40
N GLY A 40 -10.94 1.87 -0.29
CA GLY A 40 -12.13 1.03 -0.44
C GLY A 40 -11.80 -0.26 -1.18
N ASP A 41 -12.49 -1.33 -0.80
CA ASP A 41 -12.36 -2.67 -1.38
C ASP A 41 -10.97 -3.33 -1.15
N LEU A 42 -10.08 -2.72 -0.37
CA LEU A 42 -8.73 -3.24 -0.11
C LEU A 42 -8.75 -4.41 0.88
N GLY A 43 -9.58 -4.33 1.91
CA GLY A 43 -9.52 -5.24 3.05
C GLY A 43 -9.80 -6.70 2.68
N LYS A 44 -10.68 -6.95 1.70
CA LYS A 44 -11.11 -8.30 1.30
C LYS A 44 -11.18 -8.49 -0.21
N MET A 45 -11.62 -7.50 -1.00
CA MET A 45 -12.02 -7.73 -2.39
C MET A 45 -10.90 -7.57 -3.43
N ALA A 46 -10.02 -6.58 -3.28
CA ALA A 46 -9.04 -6.24 -4.29
C ALA A 46 -7.88 -7.25 -4.39
N ASN A 47 -7.51 -7.61 -5.62
CA ASN A 47 -6.34 -8.43 -5.95
C ASN A 47 -5.10 -7.61 -6.30
N HIS A 48 -5.33 -6.38 -6.77
CA HIS A 48 -4.30 -5.42 -7.13
C HIS A 48 -4.66 -4.07 -6.50
N ALA A 49 -3.63 -3.28 -6.21
CA ALA A 49 -3.80 -1.94 -5.68
C ALA A 49 -2.80 -0.98 -6.34
N VAL A 50 -3.22 0.26 -6.54
CA VAL A 50 -2.28 1.35 -6.84
C VAL A 50 -1.83 1.92 -5.49
N VAL A 51 -0.56 1.70 -5.16
CA VAL A 51 0.05 2.16 -3.92
C VAL A 51 0.89 3.40 -4.22
N PHE A 52 0.57 4.49 -3.51
CA PHE A 52 1.39 5.70 -3.54
C PHE A 52 2.50 5.57 -2.50
N ALA A 53 3.75 5.67 -2.95
CA ALA A 53 4.94 5.49 -2.12
C ALA A 53 6.05 6.46 -2.54
N LYS A 54 6.97 6.74 -1.62
CA LYS A 54 8.15 7.55 -1.87
C LYS A 54 9.13 6.75 -2.71
N LEU A 55 9.36 7.21 -3.94
CA LEU A 55 10.33 6.60 -4.85
C LEU A 55 11.74 6.88 -4.35
N ILE A 56 12.52 5.82 -4.14
CA ILE A 56 13.91 5.90 -3.69
C ILE A 56 14.79 5.17 -4.70
N ILE A 57 15.76 5.88 -5.29
CA ILE A 57 16.72 5.33 -6.25
C ILE A 57 18.11 5.72 -5.77
N LYS A 58 19.00 4.73 -5.56
CA LYS A 58 20.37 4.95 -5.08
C LYS A 58 20.44 5.77 -3.77
N GLY A 59 19.45 5.58 -2.89
CA GLY A 59 19.35 6.29 -1.61
C GLY A 59 18.72 7.69 -1.69
N GLU A 60 18.48 8.21 -2.90
CA GLU A 60 17.87 9.53 -3.11
C GLU A 60 16.36 9.43 -3.27
N ALA A 61 15.62 10.34 -2.65
CA ALA A 61 14.15 10.38 -2.68
C ALA A 61 13.63 11.28 -3.81
N TYR A 62 12.77 10.73 -4.67
CA TYR A 62 12.20 11.40 -5.85
C TYR A 62 10.71 11.75 -5.67
N GLY A 63 10.26 11.83 -4.42
CA GLY A 63 8.87 12.15 -4.08
C GLY A 63 7.89 10.98 -4.27
N ILE A 64 6.60 11.29 -4.18
CA ILE A 64 5.53 10.29 -4.17
C ILE A 64 5.15 9.89 -5.60
N ASN A 65 5.17 8.59 -5.87
CA ASN A 65 4.80 7.99 -7.14
C ASN A 65 3.81 6.85 -6.92
N GLY A 66 3.03 6.51 -7.96
CA GLY A 66 2.05 5.43 -7.93
C GLY A 66 2.61 4.14 -8.51
N PHE A 67 2.43 3.03 -7.80
CA PHE A 67 2.89 1.70 -8.18
C PHE A 67 1.72 0.73 -8.23
N LEU A 68 1.50 0.06 -9.35
CA LEU A 68 0.53 -1.03 -9.45
C LEU A 68 1.15 -2.28 -8.84
N ILE A 69 0.59 -2.74 -7.73
CA ILE A 69 1.05 -3.95 -7.05
C ILE A 69 -0.03 -5.00 -7.03
N ARG A 70 0.38 -6.27 -7.11
CA ARG A 70 -0.48 -7.41 -6.83
C ARG A 70 -0.39 -7.72 -5.33
N ILE A 71 -1.55 -7.85 -4.68
CA ILE A 71 -1.66 -8.06 -3.22
C ILE A 71 -2.24 -9.43 -2.86
N ARG A 72 -2.92 -10.10 -3.81
CA ARG A 72 -3.49 -11.44 -3.61
C ARG A 72 -3.17 -12.39 -4.77
N ASN A 73 -3.18 -13.68 -4.45
CA ASN A 73 -3.18 -14.74 -5.46
C ASN A 73 -4.51 -14.70 -6.26
N SER A 74 -4.45 -14.93 -7.57
CA SER A 74 -5.59 -14.77 -8.49
C SER A 74 -6.55 -15.94 -8.46
N GLU A 75 -6.08 -17.10 -8.02
CA GLU A 75 -6.85 -18.34 -7.95
C GLU A 75 -7.40 -18.55 -6.55
N THR A 76 -6.56 -18.35 -5.53
CA THR A 76 -6.92 -18.64 -4.13
C THR A 76 -7.40 -17.43 -3.34
N HIS A 77 -7.23 -16.21 -3.89
CA HIS A 77 -7.55 -14.94 -3.22
C HIS A 77 -6.80 -14.69 -1.89
N SER A 78 -5.81 -15.53 -1.58
CA SER A 78 -4.98 -15.39 -0.37
C SER A 78 -3.99 -14.24 -0.53
N PRO A 79 -3.67 -13.49 0.54
CA PRO A 79 -2.60 -12.49 0.51
C PRO A 79 -1.27 -13.09 0.01
N LEU A 80 -0.53 -12.33 -0.79
CA LEU A 80 0.81 -12.74 -1.23
C LEU A 80 1.82 -12.66 -0.07
N LYS A 81 2.94 -13.38 -0.18
CA LYS A 81 4.02 -13.34 0.83
C LYS A 81 4.51 -11.91 1.02
N GLY A 82 4.58 -11.47 2.28
CA GLY A 82 4.98 -10.10 2.64
C GLY A 82 3.85 -9.08 2.62
N VAL A 83 2.62 -9.47 2.25
CA VAL A 83 1.45 -8.60 2.29
C VAL A 83 0.59 -8.93 3.50
N GLU A 84 0.44 -7.97 4.41
CA GLU A 84 -0.55 -7.99 5.48
C GLU A 84 -1.74 -7.11 5.08
N ILE A 85 -2.96 -7.65 5.15
CA ILE A 85 -4.16 -6.98 4.63
C ILE A 85 -5.42 -7.43 5.37
N GLY A 86 -6.35 -6.49 5.59
CA GLY A 86 -7.61 -6.76 6.27
C GLY A 86 -8.56 -5.57 6.24
N ASP A 87 -9.81 -5.84 6.59
CA ASP A 87 -10.88 -4.83 6.74
C ASP A 87 -10.69 -4.06 8.06
N ILE A 88 -10.77 -2.74 8.00
CA ILE A 88 -10.59 -1.86 9.18
C ILE A 88 -11.79 -1.89 10.12
N GLY A 89 -12.90 -2.52 9.72
CA GLY A 89 -14.05 -2.80 10.57
C GLY A 89 -15.26 -1.87 10.32
N PRO A 90 -16.21 -1.84 11.27
CA PRO A 90 -17.45 -1.11 11.11
C PRO A 90 -17.20 0.40 11.07
N LYS A 91 -17.96 1.07 10.21
CA LYS A 91 -17.91 2.52 9.98
C LYS A 91 -19.30 3.10 10.22
N TYR A 92 -19.38 4.42 10.42
CA TYR A 92 -20.67 5.10 10.61
C TYR A 92 -21.63 4.91 9.43
N GLY A 93 -21.09 4.87 8.21
CA GLY A 93 -21.82 4.58 6.98
C GLY A 93 -20.95 3.74 6.04
N HIS A 94 -21.44 3.49 4.81
CA HIS A 94 -20.75 2.63 3.84
C HIS A 94 -20.39 1.25 4.41
N ALA A 95 -21.30 0.64 5.18
CA ALA A 95 -21.09 -0.67 5.80
C ALA A 95 -20.84 -1.80 4.79
N CYS A 96 -21.22 -1.61 3.52
CA CYS A 96 -20.95 -2.55 2.44
C CYS A 96 -19.52 -2.50 1.89
N LYS A 97 -18.68 -1.55 2.34
CA LYS A 97 -17.30 -1.39 1.88
C LYS A 97 -16.31 -1.95 2.89
N ASP A 98 -15.40 -2.79 2.40
CA ASP A 98 -14.27 -3.39 3.12
C ASP A 98 -13.02 -2.52 2.98
N ASN A 99 -13.11 -1.30 3.50
CA ASN A 99 -11.98 -0.37 3.63
C ASN A 99 -10.86 -0.92 4.50
#